data_AF-A0A3C0CW07-F1
#
_entry.id   AF-A0A3C0CW07-F1
#
_cell.length_a   1.000
_cell.length_b   1.000
_cell.length_c   1.000
_cell.angle_alpha   90.00
_cell.angle_beta   90.00
_cell.angle_gamma   90.00
#
_symmetry.space_group_name_H-M   'P 1'
#
loop_
_entity.id
_entity.type
_entity.pdbx_description
1 polymer ?
#
loop_
_entity_poly.entity_id
_entity_poly.type
_entity_poly.pdbx_seq_one_letter_code
_entity_poly.pdbx_strand_id
1 'polypeptide(L)'
;MFTHYFLKPGAPAVLWIAAVAGDFLLFGGILFWLLSLIPARFRKTIVAALTFIAGFVYSLEYFVPGDPKTGRNFMTGFTEQVDMTTTVVYAFALGLGIYSLMQFHGRNLARRRPGWQNNLAFFIAFFVMAAAGFWQMLAPSAASSNLYNTLYSSTVVALGATMFSTIGFYIVSAAYRAFRIRSGEATLMLAAAFVVMVGQVPVGAYLTSGLPADGFLSIFRLENLSYWILKEPNMAAWRGISFGIEVGALAMALRTWLSLERGSFYDREL
;
A
#
# COMPACT_ATOMS: atom_id res chain seq x y z
N MET A 1 -3.61 -23.07 10.25
CA MET A 1 -4.86 -23.86 10.35
C MET A 1 -4.56 -25.26 10.88
N PHE A 2 -3.48 -25.90 10.42
CA PHE A 2 -3.01 -27.18 10.98
C PHE A 2 -2.27 -26.99 12.31
N THR A 3 -1.58 -25.87 12.48
CA THR A 3 -0.94 -25.47 13.75
C THR A 3 -1.83 -25.59 14.98
N HIS A 4 -3.12 -25.25 14.93
CA HIS A 4 -4.04 -25.39 16.07
C HIS A 4 -4.42 -26.84 16.40
N TYR A 5 -4.25 -27.78 15.47
CA TYR A 5 -4.43 -29.21 15.73
C TYR A 5 -3.22 -29.83 16.46
N PHE A 6 -2.03 -29.25 16.28
CA PHE A 6 -0.79 -29.77 16.86
C PHE A 6 -0.29 -28.97 18.08
N LEU A 7 -0.59 -27.67 18.14
CA LEU A 7 -0.18 -26.78 19.22
C LEU A 7 -1.39 -26.35 20.04
N LYS A 8 -1.35 -26.68 21.33
CA LYS A 8 -2.35 -26.22 22.29
C LYS A 8 -2.26 -24.70 22.48
N PRO A 9 -3.40 -24.02 22.73
CA PRO A 9 -3.39 -22.63 23.19
C PRO A 9 -2.49 -22.49 24.43
N GLY A 10 -1.50 -21.59 24.38
CA GLY A 10 -0.50 -21.39 25.44
C GLY A 10 0.90 -21.98 25.16
N ALA A 11 1.12 -22.64 24.01
CA ALA A 11 2.45 -23.06 23.62
C ALA A 11 3.42 -21.85 23.42
N PRO A 12 4.72 -22.01 23.70
CA PRO A 12 5.74 -20.98 23.46
C PRO A 12 5.65 -20.40 22.04
N ALA A 13 5.79 -19.07 21.91
CA ALA A 13 5.66 -18.36 20.64
C ALA A 13 6.62 -18.88 19.54
N VAL A 14 7.79 -19.40 19.93
CA VAL A 14 8.75 -20.02 19.00
C VAL A 14 8.16 -21.25 18.29
N LEU A 15 7.37 -22.07 19.00
CA LEU A 15 6.73 -23.24 18.41
C LEU A 15 5.62 -22.82 17.44
N TRP A 16 4.87 -21.76 17.76
CA TRP A 16 3.89 -21.18 16.84
C TRP A 16 4.55 -20.66 15.57
N ILE A 17 5.65 -19.93 15.68
CA ILE A 17 6.41 -19.44 14.52
C ILE A 17 6.93 -20.60 13.68
N ALA A 18 7.55 -21.60 14.31
CA ALA A 18 8.08 -22.76 13.60
C ALA A 18 6.98 -23.57 12.89
N ALA A 19 5.83 -23.74 13.53
CA ALA A 19 4.72 -24.49 12.97
C ALA A 19 4.02 -23.71 11.83
N VAL A 20 3.91 -22.38 11.93
CA VAL A 20 3.42 -21.54 10.82
C VAL A 20 4.39 -21.57 9.63
N ALA A 21 5.70 -21.51 9.90
CA ALA A 21 6.72 -21.67 8.86
C ALA A 21 6.69 -23.08 8.23
N GLY A 22 6.41 -24.11 9.03
CA GLY A 22 6.21 -25.48 8.56
C GLY A 22 5.00 -25.62 7.65
N ASP A 23 3.83 -25.12 8.07
CA ASP A 23 2.61 -25.06 7.26
C ASP A 23 2.91 -24.35 5.92
N PHE A 24 3.61 -23.21 5.97
CA PHE A 24 4.02 -22.45 4.79
C PHE A 24 4.89 -23.26 3.82
N LEU A 25 5.93 -23.95 4.30
CA LEU A 25 6.80 -24.74 3.43
C LEU A 25 6.08 -25.95 2.86
N LEU A 26 5.20 -26.60 3.64
CA LEU A 26 4.41 -27.74 3.19
C LEU A 26 3.40 -27.34 2.11
N PHE A 27 2.57 -26.32 2.34
CA PHE A 27 1.58 -25.89 1.36
C PHE A 27 2.23 -25.32 0.10
N GLY A 28 3.27 -24.50 0.25
CA GLY A 28 4.02 -23.96 -0.89
C GLY A 28 4.70 -25.07 -1.69
N GLY A 29 5.31 -26.04 -1.01
CA GLY A 29 5.96 -27.19 -1.62
C GLY A 29 4.98 -28.11 -2.35
N ILE A 30 3.82 -28.40 -1.74
CA ILE A 30 2.74 -29.19 -2.37
C ILE A 30 2.22 -28.47 -3.61
N LEU A 31 1.95 -27.17 -3.52
CA LEU A 31 1.44 -26.39 -4.66
C LEU A 31 2.46 -26.35 -5.81
N PHE A 32 3.74 -26.14 -5.51
CA PHE A 32 4.81 -26.19 -6.50
C PHE A 32 4.95 -27.59 -7.13
N TRP A 33 4.89 -28.63 -6.32
CA TRP A 33 4.95 -30.01 -6.78
C TRP A 33 3.75 -30.35 -7.69
N LEU A 34 2.53 -30.00 -7.31
CA LEU A 34 1.34 -30.17 -8.14
C LEU A 34 1.44 -29.41 -9.48
N LEU A 35 1.96 -28.18 -9.46
CA LEU A 35 2.21 -27.41 -10.68
C LEU A 35 3.31 -28.01 -11.57
N SER A 36 4.26 -28.74 -10.99
CA SER A 36 5.32 -29.44 -11.72
C SER A 36 4.80 -30.69 -12.46
N LEU A 37 3.71 -31.30 -11.97
CA LEU A 37 3.04 -32.42 -12.64
C LEU A 37 2.26 -31.99 -13.87
N ILE A 38 1.89 -30.70 -13.97
CA ILE A 38 1.13 -30.16 -15.08
C ILE A 38 2.06 -29.88 -16.28
N PRO A 39 1.77 -30.43 -17.48
CA PRO A 39 2.52 -30.13 -18.70
C PRO A 39 2.61 -28.62 -18.97
N ALA A 40 3.79 -28.13 -19.34
CA ALA A 40 4.08 -26.70 -19.53
C ALA A 40 3.04 -25.98 -20.41
N ARG A 41 2.59 -26.65 -21.49
CA ARG A 41 1.54 -26.15 -22.41
C ARG A 41 0.22 -25.76 -21.74
N PHE A 42 -0.19 -26.44 -20.67
CA PHE A 42 -1.47 -26.18 -19.99
C PHE A 42 -1.32 -25.33 -18.74
N ARG A 43 -0.09 -25.15 -18.22
CA ARG A 43 0.17 -24.42 -16.98
C ARG A 43 -0.42 -23.01 -17.02
N LYS A 44 -0.26 -22.29 -18.14
CA LYS A 44 -0.80 -20.94 -18.31
C LYS A 44 -2.32 -20.90 -18.24
N THR A 45 -3.00 -21.77 -19.00
CA THR A 45 -4.47 -21.81 -19.05
C THR A 45 -5.04 -22.23 -17.70
N ILE A 46 -4.44 -23.20 -17.03
CA ILE A 46 -4.88 -23.66 -15.71
C ILE A 46 -4.70 -22.56 -14.67
N VAL A 47 -3.53 -21.89 -14.63
CA VAL A 47 -3.30 -20.77 -13.71
C VAL A 47 -4.30 -19.65 -13.98
N ALA A 48 -4.51 -19.26 -15.24
CA ALA A 48 -5.47 -18.22 -15.61
C ALA A 48 -6.92 -18.59 -15.23
N ALA A 49 -7.32 -19.84 -15.45
CA ALA A 49 -8.65 -20.33 -15.08
C ALA A 49 -8.84 -20.34 -13.56
N LEU A 50 -7.83 -20.81 -12.80
CA LEU A 50 -7.86 -20.82 -11.34
C LEU A 50 -7.93 -19.40 -10.76
N THR A 51 -7.11 -18.48 -11.25
CA THR A 51 -7.14 -17.07 -10.82
C THR A 51 -8.46 -16.40 -11.20
N PHE A 52 -9.00 -16.71 -12.38
CA PHE A 52 -10.30 -16.21 -12.80
C PHE A 52 -11.41 -16.67 -11.85
N ILE A 53 -11.54 -17.97 -11.62
CA ILE A 53 -12.55 -18.57 -10.75
C ILE A 53 -12.42 -18.04 -9.32
N ALA A 54 -11.19 -17.97 -8.78
CA ALA A 54 -10.95 -17.47 -7.43
C ALA A 54 -11.45 -16.02 -7.26
N GLY A 55 -11.11 -15.12 -8.19
CA GLY A 55 -11.61 -13.74 -8.15
C GLY A 55 -13.12 -13.63 -8.43
N PHE A 56 -13.67 -14.55 -9.22
CA PHE A 56 -15.08 -14.54 -9.59
C PHE A 56 -15.99 -14.83 -8.39
N VAL A 57 -15.58 -15.74 -7.51
CA VAL A 57 -16.31 -16.04 -6.25
C VAL A 57 -16.51 -14.78 -5.41
N TYR A 58 -15.43 -14.02 -5.15
CA TYR A 58 -15.50 -12.78 -4.37
C TYR A 58 -16.26 -11.67 -5.09
N SER A 59 -16.09 -11.55 -6.41
CA SER A 59 -16.84 -10.58 -7.20
C SER A 59 -18.34 -10.86 -7.14
N LEU A 60 -18.74 -12.14 -7.27
CA LEU A 60 -20.13 -12.54 -7.16
C LEU A 60 -20.70 -12.24 -5.77
N GLU A 61 -19.99 -12.60 -4.69
CA GLU A 61 -20.46 -12.29 -3.34
C GLU A 61 -20.69 -10.78 -3.17
N TYR A 62 -19.78 -9.95 -3.67
CA TYR A 62 -19.89 -8.49 -3.57
C TYR A 62 -21.10 -7.93 -4.30
N PHE A 63 -21.41 -8.44 -5.50
CA PHE A 63 -22.55 -7.97 -6.30
C PHE A 63 -23.90 -8.55 -5.86
N VAL A 64 -23.91 -9.66 -5.12
CA VAL A 64 -25.14 -10.25 -4.58
C VAL A 64 -25.57 -9.49 -3.33
N PRO A 65 -26.76 -8.86 -3.32
CA PRO A 65 -27.22 -8.10 -2.17
C PRO A 65 -27.37 -9.01 -0.95
N GLY A 66 -26.73 -8.61 0.15
CA GLY A 66 -26.91 -9.26 1.46
C GLY A 66 -28.27 -8.94 2.08
N ASP A 67 -28.68 -9.77 3.03
CA ASP A 67 -29.82 -9.47 3.89
C ASP A 67 -29.56 -8.12 4.61
N PRO A 68 -30.48 -7.13 4.53
CA PRO A 68 -30.32 -5.83 5.16
C PRO A 68 -30.04 -5.85 6.66
N LYS A 69 -30.42 -6.92 7.37
CA LYS A 69 -30.23 -7.05 8.83
C LYS A 69 -28.87 -7.61 9.21
N THR A 70 -28.31 -8.50 8.39
CA THR A 70 -27.09 -9.24 8.73
C THR A 70 -25.91 -8.89 7.82
N GLY A 71 -26.17 -8.27 6.67
CA GLY A 71 -25.18 -8.01 5.62
C GLY A 71 -24.69 -9.27 4.91
N ARG A 72 -25.27 -10.44 5.18
CA ARG A 72 -24.83 -11.75 4.67
C ARG A 72 -25.70 -12.21 3.51
N ASN A 73 -25.10 -12.94 2.57
CA ASN A 73 -25.82 -13.64 1.51
C ASN A 73 -25.51 -15.16 1.54
N PHE A 74 -26.08 -15.92 0.61
CA PHE A 74 -25.89 -17.38 0.55
C PHE A 74 -24.44 -17.79 0.23
N MET A 75 -23.63 -16.90 -0.34
CA MET A 75 -22.21 -17.12 -0.63
C MET A 75 -21.30 -16.81 0.56
N THR A 76 -21.72 -15.95 1.49
CA THR A 76 -20.89 -15.51 2.62
C THR A 76 -20.35 -16.65 3.47
N GLY A 77 -21.13 -17.72 3.66
CA GLY A 77 -20.65 -18.90 4.39
C GLY A 77 -19.50 -19.66 3.68
N PHE A 78 -19.48 -19.63 2.35
CA PHE A 78 -18.42 -20.23 1.54
C PHE A 78 -17.20 -19.30 1.46
N THR A 79 -17.41 -18.01 1.22
CA THR A 79 -16.32 -17.04 1.07
C THR A 79 -15.54 -16.83 2.36
N GLU A 80 -16.19 -16.86 3.52
CA GLU A 80 -15.51 -16.84 4.83
C GLU A 80 -14.54 -18.03 5.01
N GLN A 81 -14.88 -19.20 4.49
CA GLN A 81 -13.97 -20.36 4.52
C GLN A 81 -12.79 -20.19 3.56
N VAL A 82 -13.04 -19.61 2.39
CA VAL A 82 -12.00 -19.32 1.40
C VAL A 82 -11.09 -18.18 1.86
N ASP A 83 -11.58 -17.23 2.66
CA ASP A 83 -10.81 -16.10 3.18
C ASP A 83 -9.60 -16.52 4.03
N MET A 84 -9.73 -17.62 4.78
CA MET A 84 -8.60 -18.22 5.48
C MET A 84 -7.49 -18.67 4.50
N THR A 85 -7.87 -19.20 3.34
CA THR A 85 -6.93 -19.59 2.27
C THR A 85 -6.30 -18.36 1.63
N THR A 86 -7.10 -17.31 1.39
CA THR A 86 -6.63 -16.03 0.84
C THR A 86 -5.59 -15.37 1.76
N THR A 87 -5.80 -15.41 3.07
CA THR A 87 -4.82 -14.93 4.07
C THR A 87 -3.48 -15.67 3.96
N VAL A 88 -3.51 -16.99 3.74
CA VAL A 88 -2.30 -17.79 3.52
C VAL A 88 -1.59 -17.34 2.24
N VAL A 89 -2.33 -17.15 1.15
CA VAL A 89 -1.77 -16.65 -0.13
C VAL A 89 -1.14 -15.27 0.05
N TYR A 90 -1.74 -14.36 0.82
CA TYR A 90 -1.14 -13.05 1.13
C TYR A 90 0.17 -13.17 1.91
N ALA A 91 0.28 -14.12 2.84
CA ALA A 91 1.53 -14.39 3.54
C ALA A 91 2.64 -14.86 2.57
N PHE A 92 2.32 -15.73 1.60
CA PHE A 92 3.25 -16.11 0.52
C PHE A 92 3.63 -14.92 -0.36
N ALA A 93 2.68 -14.08 -0.74
CA ALA A 93 2.92 -12.90 -1.55
C ALA A 93 3.88 -11.93 -0.83
N LEU A 94 3.70 -11.69 0.47
CA LEU A 94 4.64 -10.90 1.28
C LEU A 94 6.03 -11.52 1.29
N GLY A 95 6.14 -12.83 1.50
CA GLY A 95 7.42 -13.55 1.46
C GLY A 95 8.14 -13.41 0.11
N LEU A 96 7.41 -13.55 -0.99
CA LEU A 96 7.94 -13.35 -2.35
C LEU A 96 8.38 -11.90 -2.58
N GLY A 97 7.64 -10.93 -2.05
CA GLY A 97 8.01 -9.52 -2.08
C GLY A 97 9.33 -9.24 -1.35
N ILE A 98 9.47 -9.78 -0.14
CA ILE A 98 10.72 -9.70 0.63
C ILE A 98 11.86 -10.36 -0.15
N TYR A 99 11.67 -11.60 -0.62
CA TYR A 99 12.68 -12.33 -1.39
C TYR A 99 13.13 -11.56 -2.63
N SER A 100 12.20 -10.97 -3.39
CA SER A 100 12.50 -10.15 -4.57
C SER A 100 13.39 -8.95 -4.23
N LEU A 101 13.05 -8.21 -3.17
CA LEU A 101 13.84 -7.07 -2.70
C LEU A 101 15.23 -7.51 -2.22
N MET A 102 15.30 -8.58 -1.43
CA MET A 102 16.56 -9.15 -0.95
C MET A 102 17.45 -9.59 -2.12
N GLN A 103 16.88 -10.23 -3.13
CA GLN A 103 17.61 -10.64 -4.32
C GLN A 103 18.11 -9.44 -5.13
N PHE A 104 17.26 -8.43 -5.34
CA PHE A 104 17.61 -7.23 -6.09
C PHE A 104 18.75 -6.44 -5.42
N HIS A 105 18.56 -6.09 -4.14
CA HIS A 105 19.56 -5.35 -3.38
C HIS A 105 20.81 -6.18 -3.09
N GLY A 106 20.67 -7.49 -2.82
CA GLY A 106 21.77 -8.41 -2.59
C GLY A 106 22.68 -8.57 -3.80
N ARG A 107 22.10 -8.73 -5.01
CA ARG A 107 22.89 -8.79 -6.26
C ARG A 107 23.65 -7.49 -6.52
N ASN A 108 23.02 -6.34 -6.26
CA ASN A 108 23.65 -5.04 -6.45
C ASN A 108 24.79 -4.80 -5.43
N LEU A 109 24.60 -5.25 -4.19
CA LEU A 109 25.61 -5.19 -3.13
C LEU A 109 26.80 -6.10 -3.42
N ALA A 110 26.55 -7.37 -3.77
CA ALA A 110 27.59 -8.35 -4.08
C ALA A 110 28.45 -7.93 -5.28
N ARG A 111 27.85 -7.30 -6.30
CA ARG A 111 28.54 -6.80 -7.49
C ARG A 111 29.10 -5.38 -7.33
N ARG A 112 28.99 -4.78 -6.13
CA ARG A 112 29.42 -3.40 -5.83
C ARG A 112 29.02 -2.37 -6.91
N ARG A 113 27.77 -2.46 -7.38
CA ARG A 113 27.27 -1.49 -8.38
C ARG A 113 27.26 -0.07 -7.81
N PRO A 114 27.29 0.98 -8.66
CA PRO A 114 27.18 2.36 -8.19
C PRO A 114 25.97 2.53 -7.24
N GLY A 115 26.21 3.13 -6.06
CA GLY A 115 25.21 3.24 -5.00
C GLY A 115 25.05 1.98 -4.13
N TRP A 116 26.04 1.08 -4.08
CA TRP A 116 26.01 -0.12 -3.22
C TRP A 116 25.75 0.19 -1.74
N GLN A 117 26.17 1.36 -1.26
CA GLN A 117 25.97 1.81 0.12
C GLN A 117 24.48 1.88 0.48
N ASN A 118 23.63 2.32 -0.45
CA ASN A 118 22.19 2.37 -0.25
C ASN A 118 21.59 0.95 -0.14
N ASN A 119 22.16 -0.01 -0.86
CA ASN A 119 21.76 -1.42 -0.77
C ASN A 119 22.18 -2.02 0.60
N LEU A 120 23.34 -1.64 1.13
CA LEU A 120 23.75 -2.02 2.47
C LEU A 120 22.84 -1.40 3.54
N ALA A 121 22.51 -0.12 3.40
CA ALA A 121 21.59 0.59 4.30
C ALA A 121 20.20 -0.08 4.34
N PHE A 122 19.70 -0.55 3.19
CA PHE A 122 18.47 -1.35 3.11
C PHE A 122 18.53 -2.60 4.00
N PHE A 123 19.57 -3.42 3.90
CA PHE A 123 19.69 -4.64 4.71
C PHE A 123 19.78 -4.33 6.21
N ILE A 124 20.59 -3.32 6.57
CA ILE A 124 20.72 -2.90 7.98
C ILE A 124 19.36 -2.46 8.52
N ALA A 125 18.68 -1.53 7.83
CA ALA A 125 17.38 -1.02 8.25
C ALA A 125 16.34 -2.13 8.34
N PHE A 126 16.30 -3.05 7.36
CA PHE A 126 15.39 -4.18 7.37
C PHE A 126 15.61 -5.09 8.58
N PHE A 127 16.85 -5.55 8.81
CA PHE A 127 17.12 -6.49 9.90
C PHE A 127 17.00 -5.86 11.28
N VAL A 128 17.40 -4.61 11.45
CA VAL A 128 17.22 -3.88 12.72
C VAL A 128 15.73 -3.72 13.04
N MET A 129 14.93 -3.30 12.06
CA MET A 129 13.50 -3.14 12.26
C MET A 129 12.79 -4.48 12.49
N ALA A 130 13.17 -5.53 11.74
CA ALA A 130 12.65 -6.87 11.94
C ALA A 130 12.97 -7.40 13.34
N ALA A 131 14.23 -7.26 13.79
CA ALA A 131 14.64 -7.70 15.12
C ALA A 131 13.88 -6.95 16.23
N ALA A 132 13.70 -5.62 16.10
CA ALA A 132 12.92 -4.84 17.05
C ALA A 132 11.44 -5.25 17.07
N GLY A 133 10.83 -5.47 15.90
CA GLY A 133 9.45 -5.95 15.79
C GLY A 133 9.25 -7.35 16.37
N PHE A 134 10.15 -8.28 16.08
CA PHE A 134 10.11 -9.63 16.65
C PHE A 134 10.34 -9.63 18.16
N TRP A 135 11.25 -8.79 18.68
CA TRP A 135 11.41 -8.62 20.12
C TRP A 135 10.09 -8.12 20.74
N GLN A 136 9.52 -7.04 20.22
CA GLN A 136 8.26 -6.50 20.74
C GLN A 136 7.14 -7.55 20.74
N MET A 137 7.07 -8.39 19.71
CA MET A 137 6.09 -9.46 19.60
C MET A 137 6.34 -10.62 20.58
N LEU A 138 7.59 -11.05 20.73
CA LEU A 138 7.96 -12.26 21.50
C LEU A 138 8.13 -12.01 23.00
N ALA A 139 8.64 -10.83 23.36
CA ALA A 139 8.87 -10.42 24.75
C ALA A 139 8.41 -8.96 24.94
N PRO A 140 7.09 -8.72 24.99
CA PRO A 140 6.54 -7.38 25.16
C PRO A 140 7.01 -6.75 26.48
N SER A 141 7.67 -5.60 26.38
CA SER A 141 8.15 -4.81 27.52
C SER A 141 8.11 -3.32 27.17
N ALA A 142 8.23 -2.45 28.18
CA ALA A 142 8.36 -1.01 27.94
C ALA A 142 9.58 -0.68 27.05
N ALA A 143 10.69 -1.40 27.24
CA ALA A 143 11.90 -1.21 26.46
C ALA A 143 11.73 -1.65 24.99
N SER A 144 11.14 -2.82 24.74
CA SER A 144 10.93 -3.32 23.37
C SER A 144 9.95 -2.44 22.59
N SER A 145 8.88 -1.96 23.24
CA SER A 145 7.92 -1.05 22.62
C SER A 145 8.52 0.33 22.35
N ASN A 146 9.32 0.88 23.27
CA ASN A 146 10.02 2.15 23.06
C ASN A 146 11.00 2.03 21.88
N LEU A 147 11.85 1.00 21.86
CA LEU A 147 12.79 0.77 20.76
C LEU A 147 12.09 0.66 19.40
N TYR A 148 11.02 -0.15 19.31
CA TYR A 148 10.24 -0.28 18.09
C TYR A 148 9.65 1.06 17.65
N ASN A 149 8.99 1.78 18.56
CA ASN A 149 8.36 3.07 18.25
C ASN A 149 9.38 4.14 17.83
N THR A 150 10.54 4.20 18.49
CA THR A 150 11.62 5.11 18.11
C THR A 150 12.17 4.78 16.73
N LEU A 151 12.44 3.51 16.44
CA LEU A 151 12.91 3.08 15.12
C LEU A 151 11.87 3.37 14.03
N TYR A 152 10.60 3.05 14.29
CA TYR A 152 9.50 3.30 13.36
C TYR A 152 9.32 4.79 13.06
N SER A 153 9.24 5.63 14.08
CA SER A 153 9.07 7.08 13.92
C SER A 153 10.29 7.74 13.26
N SER A 154 11.50 7.38 13.69
CA SER A 154 12.74 8.00 13.18
C SER A 154 13.13 7.51 11.80
N THR A 155 12.70 6.31 11.39
CA THR A 155 13.05 5.73 10.09
C THR A 155 11.86 5.75 9.16
N VAL A 156 10.81 4.98 9.43
CA VAL A 156 9.68 4.81 8.50
C VAL A 156 8.93 6.13 8.31
N VAL A 157 8.56 6.80 9.40
CA VAL A 157 7.78 8.04 9.33
C VAL A 157 8.64 9.19 8.79
N ALA A 158 9.85 9.41 9.32
CA ALA A 158 10.70 10.51 8.88
C ALA A 158 11.18 10.36 7.42
N LEU A 159 11.57 9.15 6.99
CA LEU A 159 11.95 8.92 5.59
C LEU A 159 10.73 9.04 4.66
N GLY A 160 9.55 8.56 5.09
CA GLY A 160 8.30 8.77 4.37
C GLY A 160 7.99 10.26 4.19
N ALA A 161 8.10 11.05 5.27
CA ALA A 161 7.93 12.51 5.22
C ALA A 161 8.95 13.18 4.28
N THR A 162 10.20 12.70 4.24
CA THR A 162 11.23 13.19 3.33
C THR A 162 10.88 12.91 1.87
N MET A 163 10.38 11.70 1.56
CA MET A 163 9.90 11.36 0.21
C MET A 163 8.73 12.25 -0.21
N PHE A 164 7.72 12.40 0.64
CA PHE A 164 6.57 13.27 0.36
C PHE A 164 6.96 14.74 0.23
N SER A 165 7.85 15.24 1.08
CA SER A 165 8.37 16.61 1.02
C SER A 165 9.13 16.85 -0.29
N THR A 166 9.98 15.91 -0.69
CA THR A 166 10.74 15.99 -1.94
C THR A 166 9.82 15.99 -3.16
N ILE A 167 8.83 15.10 -3.19
CA ILE A 167 7.81 15.06 -4.25
C ILE A 167 7.03 16.39 -4.28
N GLY A 168 6.58 16.89 -3.13
CA GLY A 168 5.88 18.16 -3.01
C GLY A 168 6.73 19.33 -3.54
N PHE A 169 8.00 19.40 -3.15
CA PHE A 169 8.95 20.40 -3.64
C PHE A 169 9.09 20.36 -5.17
N TYR A 170 9.25 19.16 -5.75
CA TYR A 170 9.36 19.03 -7.21
C TYR A 170 8.07 19.38 -7.94
N ILE A 171 6.90 19.02 -7.41
CA ILE A 171 5.60 19.41 -7.97
C ILE A 171 5.45 20.93 -7.96
N VAL A 172 5.69 21.59 -6.82
CA VAL A 172 5.60 23.05 -6.69
C VAL A 172 6.63 23.74 -7.60
N SER A 173 7.87 23.25 -7.66
CA SER A 173 8.91 23.79 -8.54
C SER A 173 8.53 23.66 -10.02
N ALA A 174 8.02 22.50 -10.43
CA ALA A 174 7.56 22.28 -11.80
C ALA A 174 6.34 23.16 -12.14
N ALA A 175 5.36 23.23 -11.25
CA ALA A 175 4.18 24.08 -11.38
C ALA A 175 4.57 25.56 -11.48
N TYR A 176 5.45 26.05 -10.61
CA TYR A 176 5.95 27.42 -10.67
C TYR A 176 6.64 27.70 -12.01
N ARG A 177 7.52 26.81 -12.50
CA ARG A 177 8.17 26.98 -13.82
C ARG A 177 7.17 26.95 -14.98
N ALA A 178 6.11 26.15 -14.88
CA ALA A 178 5.07 26.05 -15.90
C ALA A 178 4.09 27.24 -15.88
N PHE A 179 3.80 27.79 -14.69
CA PHE A 179 2.82 28.87 -14.47
C PHE A 179 3.43 30.26 -14.33
N ARG A 180 4.76 30.38 -14.27
CA ARG A 180 5.44 31.69 -14.25
C ARG A 180 5.15 32.43 -15.55
N ILE A 181 4.14 33.31 -15.46
CA ILE A 181 3.91 34.49 -16.31
C ILE A 181 3.86 34.14 -17.79
N ARG A 182 2.77 33.48 -18.20
CA ARG A 182 2.40 33.31 -19.62
C ARG A 182 0.93 33.61 -19.90
N SER A 183 0.04 33.57 -18.89
CA SER A 183 -1.39 33.88 -19.06
C SER A 183 -2.06 34.37 -17.76
N GLY A 184 -3.26 34.95 -17.88
CA GLY A 184 -4.07 35.40 -16.74
C GLY A 184 -4.54 34.26 -15.85
N GLU A 185 -4.87 33.11 -16.45
CA GLU A 185 -5.30 31.89 -15.75
C GLU A 185 -4.18 31.32 -14.87
N ALA A 186 -2.94 31.30 -15.35
CA ALA A 186 -1.80 30.84 -14.58
C ALA A 186 -1.54 31.72 -13.34
N THR A 187 -1.76 33.03 -13.46
CA THR A 187 -1.65 33.98 -12.35
C THR A 187 -2.75 33.74 -11.32
N LEU A 188 -3.99 33.49 -11.76
CA LEU A 188 -5.10 33.16 -10.87
C LEU A 188 -4.81 31.89 -10.07
N MET A 189 -4.29 30.84 -10.72
CA MET A 189 -3.92 29.59 -10.06
C MET A 189 -2.78 29.78 -9.06
N LEU A 190 -1.77 30.58 -9.40
CA LEU A 190 -0.66 30.88 -8.47
C LEU A 190 -1.14 31.65 -7.25
N ALA A 191 -2.02 32.64 -7.44
CA ALA A 191 -2.62 33.41 -6.35
C ALA A 191 -3.47 32.53 -5.44
N ALA A 192 -4.31 31.66 -6.01
CA ALA A 192 -5.10 30.70 -5.25
C ALA A 192 -4.22 29.74 -4.43
N ALA A 193 -3.15 29.22 -5.04
CA ALA A 193 -2.19 28.36 -4.34
C ALA A 193 -1.47 29.09 -3.21
N PHE A 194 -1.09 30.35 -3.41
CA PHE A 194 -0.48 31.18 -2.37
C PHE A 194 -1.43 31.40 -1.18
N VAL A 195 -2.69 31.74 -1.45
CA VAL A 195 -3.73 31.88 -0.41
C VAL A 195 -3.87 30.60 0.39
N VAL A 196 -4.02 29.45 -0.29
CA VAL A 196 -4.14 28.14 0.36
C VAL A 196 -2.92 27.82 1.21
N MET A 197 -1.71 28.02 0.70
CA MET A 197 -0.48 27.74 1.46
C MET A 197 -0.37 28.59 2.72
N VAL A 198 -0.72 29.88 2.65
CA VAL A 198 -0.68 30.76 3.84
C VAL A 198 -1.79 30.43 4.82
N GLY A 199 -3.02 30.15 4.36
CA GLY A 199 -4.15 29.85 5.23
C GLY A 199 -4.10 28.48 5.92
N GLN A 200 -3.22 27.56 5.47
CA GLN A 200 -2.98 26.27 6.13
C GLN A 200 -1.91 26.32 7.24
N VAL A 201 -1.23 27.47 7.41
CA VAL A 201 -0.19 27.65 8.44
C VAL A 201 -0.72 28.59 9.53
N PRO A 202 -0.36 28.39 10.82
CA PRO A 202 -0.82 29.26 11.92
C PRO A 202 -0.55 30.75 11.71
N VAL A 203 0.49 31.11 10.95
CA VAL A 203 0.82 32.49 10.58
C VAL A 203 -0.30 33.14 9.76
N GLY A 204 -0.93 32.41 8.84
CA GLY A 204 -2.06 32.94 8.07
C GLY A 204 -3.22 33.36 8.96
N ALA A 205 -3.51 32.56 9.98
CA ALA A 205 -4.54 32.85 10.96
C ALA A 205 -4.24 34.09 11.81
N TYR A 206 -2.97 34.27 12.16
CA TYR A 206 -2.53 35.47 12.87
C TYR A 206 -2.68 36.74 12.02
N LEU A 207 -2.33 36.68 10.73
CA LEU A 207 -2.42 37.82 9.82
C LEU A 207 -3.86 38.32 9.62
N THR A 208 -4.84 37.41 9.62
CA THR A 208 -6.27 37.76 9.50
C THR A 208 -7.03 37.75 10.82
N SER A 209 -6.33 37.74 11.96
CA SER A 209 -6.93 37.71 13.29
C SER A 209 -7.82 38.92 13.61
N GLY A 210 -7.54 40.08 13.00
CA GLY A 210 -8.33 41.30 13.16
C GLY A 210 -9.67 41.30 12.41
N LEU A 211 -9.96 40.29 11.58
CA LEU A 211 -11.26 40.15 10.92
C LEU A 211 -12.26 39.40 11.82
N PRO A 212 -13.55 39.75 11.78
CA PRO A 212 -14.59 39.06 12.55
C PRO A 212 -14.57 37.55 12.31
N ALA A 213 -14.72 36.78 13.39
CA ALA A 213 -14.83 35.32 13.30
C ALA A 213 -16.14 34.89 12.63
N ASP A 214 -17.20 35.69 12.79
CA ASP A 214 -18.55 35.39 12.31
C ASP A 214 -19.10 36.48 11.37
N GLY A 215 -20.05 36.09 10.51
CA GLY A 215 -20.68 36.98 9.52
C GLY A 215 -20.00 36.99 8.15
N PHE A 216 -20.46 37.85 7.23
CA PHE A 216 -19.99 37.86 5.83
C PHE A 216 -18.48 38.14 5.70
N LEU A 217 -17.93 39.00 6.55
CA LEU A 217 -16.52 39.37 6.50
C LEU A 217 -15.57 38.24 6.93
N SER A 218 -16.08 37.20 7.61
CA SER A 218 -15.29 36.02 8.01
C SER A 218 -14.74 35.25 6.81
N ILE A 219 -15.36 35.36 5.63
CA ILE A 219 -14.93 34.70 4.39
C ILE A 219 -13.54 35.19 3.96
N PHE A 220 -13.18 36.43 4.27
CA PHE A 220 -11.89 37.03 3.92
C PHE A 220 -10.75 36.62 4.88
N ARG A 221 -11.05 35.89 5.95
CA ARG A 221 -10.02 35.24 6.78
C ARG A 221 -9.31 34.18 5.93
N LEU A 222 -7.98 34.17 5.95
CA LEU A 222 -7.19 33.32 5.05
C LEU A 222 -7.49 31.83 5.26
N GLU A 223 -7.81 31.42 6.49
CA GLU A 223 -8.19 30.07 6.85
C GLU A 223 -9.52 29.66 6.19
N ASN A 224 -10.52 30.54 6.25
CA ASN A 224 -11.85 30.30 5.69
C ASN A 224 -11.83 30.32 4.15
N LEU A 225 -11.09 31.27 3.56
CA LEU A 225 -10.93 31.34 2.11
C LEU A 225 -10.18 30.12 1.58
N SER A 226 -9.12 29.69 2.26
CA SER A 226 -8.38 28.47 1.90
C SER A 226 -9.27 27.23 2.02
N TYR A 227 -10.06 27.14 3.09
CA TYR A 227 -11.02 26.06 3.27
C TYR A 227 -12.04 26.02 2.14
N TRP A 228 -12.60 27.16 1.73
CA TRP A 228 -13.54 27.23 0.61
C TRP A 228 -12.91 26.79 -0.72
N ILE A 229 -11.69 27.24 -1.03
CA ILE A 229 -10.94 26.83 -2.23
C ILE A 229 -10.68 25.31 -2.20
N LEU A 230 -10.35 24.75 -1.04
CA LEU A 230 -10.10 23.32 -0.89
C LEU A 230 -11.38 22.48 -0.96
N LYS A 231 -12.50 23.02 -0.47
CA LYS A 231 -13.77 22.31 -0.34
C LYS A 231 -14.61 22.33 -1.61
N GLU A 232 -14.75 23.47 -2.29
CA GLU A 232 -15.66 23.56 -3.44
C GLU A 232 -14.92 23.32 -4.77
N PRO A 233 -14.00 24.20 -5.24
CA PRO A 233 -13.34 23.99 -6.54
C PRO A 233 -12.39 22.79 -6.56
N ASN A 234 -11.58 22.62 -5.51
CA ASN A 234 -10.60 21.53 -5.46
C ASN A 234 -11.27 20.15 -5.32
N MET A 235 -12.38 20.03 -4.59
CA MET A 235 -13.10 18.74 -4.53
C MET A 235 -13.75 18.37 -5.86
N ALA A 236 -14.19 19.34 -6.67
CA ALA A 236 -14.68 19.06 -8.02
C ALA A 236 -13.58 18.45 -8.90
N ALA A 237 -12.37 19.02 -8.86
CA ALA A 237 -11.21 18.46 -9.56
C ALA A 237 -10.79 17.09 -9.00
N TRP A 238 -10.74 16.94 -7.67
CA TRP A 238 -10.38 15.69 -7.01
C TRP A 238 -11.32 14.54 -7.40
N ARG A 239 -12.63 14.78 -7.50
CA ARG A 239 -13.60 13.77 -7.96
C ARG A 239 -13.32 13.29 -9.38
N GLY A 240 -12.93 14.20 -10.29
CA GLY A 240 -12.54 13.82 -11.65
C GLY A 240 -11.25 13.00 -11.70
N ILE A 241 -10.25 13.41 -10.92
CA ILE A 241 -8.98 12.69 -10.78
C ILE A 241 -9.20 11.31 -10.16
N SER A 242 -9.94 11.22 -9.05
CA SER A 242 -10.21 9.97 -8.34
C SER A 242 -10.95 8.99 -9.23
N PHE A 243 -11.97 9.45 -9.96
CA PHE A 243 -12.67 8.63 -10.93
C PHE A 243 -11.73 8.07 -12.01
N GLY A 244 -10.86 8.92 -12.57
CA GLY A 244 -9.87 8.47 -13.56
C GLY A 244 -8.88 7.45 -12.99
N ILE A 245 -8.41 7.66 -11.76
CA ILE A 245 -7.52 6.72 -11.06
C ILE A 245 -8.23 5.39 -10.82
N GLU A 246 -9.47 5.41 -10.35
CA GLU A 246 -10.27 4.21 -10.04
C GLU A 246 -10.57 3.41 -11.32
N VAL A 247 -10.97 4.05 -12.41
CA VAL A 247 -11.18 3.39 -13.70
C VAL A 247 -9.87 2.80 -14.24
N GLY A 248 -8.76 3.52 -14.12
CA GLY A 248 -7.44 3.02 -14.49
C GLY A 248 -7.00 1.81 -13.66
N ALA A 249 -7.24 1.85 -12.35
CA ALA A 249 -6.97 0.75 -11.43
C ALA A 249 -7.84 -0.47 -11.76
N LEU A 250 -9.13 -0.27 -12.06
CA LEU A 250 -10.05 -1.33 -12.50
C LEU A 250 -9.56 -1.97 -13.80
N ALA A 251 -9.13 -1.18 -14.79
CA ALA A 251 -8.60 -1.69 -16.04
C ALA A 251 -7.34 -2.55 -15.83
N MET A 252 -6.42 -2.11 -14.95
CA MET A 252 -5.23 -2.89 -14.59
C MET A 252 -5.58 -4.15 -13.81
N ALA A 253 -6.54 -4.09 -12.88
CA ALA A 253 -7.02 -5.24 -12.13
C ALA A 253 -7.65 -6.28 -13.06
N LEU A 254 -8.53 -5.87 -13.98
CA LEU A 254 -9.14 -6.76 -14.99
C LEU A 254 -8.09 -7.39 -15.90
N ARG A 255 -7.11 -6.60 -16.37
CA ARG A 255 -6.00 -7.10 -17.19
C ARG A 255 -5.20 -8.18 -16.47
N THR A 256 -4.93 -7.96 -15.17
CA THR A 256 -4.22 -8.92 -14.32
C THR A 256 -5.08 -10.16 -14.06
N TRP A 257 -6.35 -9.97 -13.71
CA TRP A 257 -7.30 -11.04 -13.36
C TRP A 257 -7.60 -11.97 -14.53
N LEU A 258 -7.73 -11.42 -15.74
CA LEU A 258 -7.88 -12.18 -16.99
C LEU A 258 -6.55 -12.74 -17.52
N SER A 259 -5.44 -12.56 -16.79
CA SER A 259 -4.10 -13.00 -17.20
C SER A 259 -3.68 -12.51 -18.60
N LEU A 260 -4.09 -11.29 -18.97
CA LEU A 260 -3.78 -10.68 -20.27
C LEU A 260 -2.37 -10.05 -20.29
N GLU A 261 -1.70 -9.99 -19.14
CA GLU A 261 -0.31 -9.55 -19.05
C GLU A 261 0.64 -10.55 -19.73
N ARG A 262 1.36 -10.07 -20.74
CA ARG A 262 2.41 -10.83 -21.41
C ARG A 262 3.71 -10.61 -20.64
N GLY A 263 4.06 -11.54 -19.76
CA GLY A 263 5.33 -11.54 -19.04
C GLY A 263 6.41 -12.32 -19.78
N SER A 264 7.64 -11.80 -19.77
CA SER A 264 8.88 -12.46 -20.25
C SER A 264 9.13 -13.86 -19.67
N PHE A 265 8.41 -14.26 -18.62
CA PHE A 265 8.52 -15.58 -18.01
C PHE A 265 7.98 -16.71 -18.91
N TYR A 266 7.12 -16.39 -19.88
CA TYR A 266 6.45 -17.38 -20.73
C TYR A 266 6.98 -17.39 -22.17
N ASP A 267 7.74 -16.38 -22.58
CA ASP A 267 8.32 -16.28 -23.93
C ASP A 267 9.77 -16.81 -24.00
N ARG A 268 10.30 -17.36 -22.89
CA ARG A 268 11.60 -18.05 -22.87
C ARG A 268 11.41 -19.57 -22.79
N GLU A 269 10.78 -20.12 -23.82
CA GLU A 269 11.07 -21.48 -24.25
C GLU A 269 11.90 -21.37 -25.54
N LEU A 270 13.22 -21.39 -25.39
CA LEU A 270 14.19 -21.90 -26.36
C LEU A 270 15.11 -22.85 -25.61
#